data_AF-A0AAD3YDC9-F1
#
_entry.id   AF-A0AAD3YDC9-F1
#
_cell.length_a   1.000
_cell.length_b   1.000
_cell.length_c   1.000
_cell.angle_alpha   90.00
_cell.angle_beta   90.00
_cell.angle_gamma   90.00
#
_symmetry.space_group_name_H-M   'P 1'
#
loop_
_entity.id
_entity.type
_entity.pdbx_description
1 polymer ?
#
loop_
_entity_poly.entity_id
_entity_poly.type
_entity_poly.pdbx_seq_one_letter_code
_entity_poly.pdbx_strand_id
1 'polypeptide(L)'
;MTNPTLQAFITDFYAKSDAHNKAGWVDCFTPDASLDLAGNKAKGSEGIGKICDGVWADLTRRQHTIKGVYVNPENADDVVVLGTIDQDRKDGVLIRGVEWGGRLQLKDGKIADYRVWIISAPKAG
;
A
#
# COMPACT_ATOMS: atom_id res chain seq x y z
N MET A 1 -12.38 -14.30 -11.52
CA MET A 1 -10.99 -14.80 -11.66
C MET A 1 -10.09 -13.58 -11.70
N THR A 2 -9.11 -13.47 -10.79
CA THR A 2 -8.14 -12.36 -10.81
C THR A 2 -7.22 -12.53 -12.02
N ASN A 3 -6.98 -11.44 -12.75
CA ASN A 3 -6.06 -11.38 -13.88
C ASN A 3 -4.61 -11.68 -13.37
N PRO A 4 -3.87 -12.65 -13.93
CA PRO A 4 -2.51 -12.97 -13.49
C PRO A 4 -1.57 -11.75 -13.47
N THR A 5 -1.75 -10.80 -14.40
CA THR A 5 -0.99 -9.56 -14.46
C THR A 5 -1.27 -8.65 -13.27
N LEU A 6 -2.55 -8.55 -12.85
CA LEU A 6 -2.92 -7.77 -11.68
C LEU A 6 -2.35 -8.39 -10.40
N GLN A 7 -2.40 -9.72 -10.27
CA GLN A 7 -1.84 -10.40 -9.10
C GLN A 7 -0.32 -10.17 -9.01
N ALA A 8 0.40 -10.31 -10.12
CA ALA A 8 1.84 -10.02 -10.17
C ALA A 8 2.14 -8.57 -9.80
N PHE A 9 1.36 -7.61 -10.32
CA PHE A 9 1.49 -6.19 -9.99
C PHE A 9 1.29 -5.93 -8.49
N ILE A 10 0.22 -6.47 -7.90
CA ILE A 10 -0.07 -6.28 -6.47
C ILE A 10 1.03 -6.88 -5.60
N THR A 11 1.50 -8.10 -5.92
CA THR A 11 2.60 -8.73 -5.19
C THR A 11 3.88 -7.90 -5.23
N ASP A 12 4.27 -7.43 -6.42
CA ASP A 12 5.46 -6.61 -6.61
C ASP A 12 5.34 -5.22 -5.94
N PHE A 13 4.17 -4.58 -6.02
CA PHE A 13 3.89 -3.31 -5.36
C PHE A 13 4.14 -3.37 -3.85
N TYR A 14 3.56 -4.37 -3.17
CA TYR A 14 3.75 -4.51 -1.72
C TYR A 14 5.16 -4.97 -1.36
N ALA A 15 5.80 -5.81 -2.18
CA ALA A 15 7.20 -6.20 -1.97
C ALA A 15 8.15 -4.99 -2.01
N LYS A 16 7.99 -4.09 -3.00
CA LYS A 16 8.74 -2.82 -3.07
C LYS A 16 8.48 -1.95 -1.85
N SER A 17 7.23 -1.92 -1.39
CA SER A 17 6.84 -1.14 -0.23
C SER A 17 7.47 -1.66 1.07
N ASP A 18 7.63 -2.97 1.21
CA ASP A 18 8.22 -3.65 2.37
C ASP A 18 9.75 -3.62 2.35
N ALA A 19 10.37 -3.57 1.17
CA ALA A 19 11.81 -3.49 1.00
C ALA A 19 12.38 -2.06 1.13
N HIS A 20 11.57 -1.07 1.50
CA HIS A 20 11.93 0.35 1.48
C HIS A 20 12.48 0.80 0.11
N ASN A 21 12.03 0.17 -0.99
CA ASN A 21 12.43 0.57 -2.34
C ASN A 21 11.59 1.76 -2.80
N LYS A 22 11.92 2.96 -2.30
CA LYS A 22 11.18 4.19 -2.61
C LYS A 22 11.04 4.42 -4.11
N ALA A 23 12.13 4.36 -4.87
CA ALA A 23 12.10 4.64 -6.30
C ALA A 23 11.18 3.67 -7.05
N GLY A 24 11.31 2.37 -6.80
CA GLY A 24 10.45 1.36 -7.41
C GLY A 24 9.00 1.45 -6.96
N TRP A 25 8.75 1.80 -5.71
CA TRP A 25 7.40 1.97 -5.17
C TRP A 25 6.70 3.20 -5.74
N VAL A 26 7.40 4.34 -5.85
CA VAL A 26 6.87 5.57 -6.46
C VAL A 26 6.60 5.36 -7.96
N ASP A 27 7.40 4.56 -8.67
CA ASP A 27 7.18 4.26 -10.08
C ASP A 27 5.91 3.44 -10.35
N CYS A 28 5.34 2.76 -9.34
CA CYS A 28 4.04 2.11 -9.46
C CYS A 28 2.87 3.10 -9.61
N PHE A 29 3.07 4.39 -9.34
CA PHE A 29 2.04 5.43 -9.42
C PHE A 29 2.14 6.25 -10.72
N THR A 30 1.01 6.80 -11.18
CA THR A 30 1.04 7.83 -12.23
C THR A 30 1.69 9.11 -11.69
N PRO A 31 2.27 9.97 -12.56
CA PRO A 31 2.97 11.19 -12.11
C PRO A 31 2.09 12.16 -11.30
N ASP A 32 0.78 12.11 -11.50
CA ASP A 32 -0.25 12.96 -10.91
C ASP A 32 -1.14 12.23 -9.89
N ALA A 33 -0.77 11.00 -9.50
CA ALA A 33 -1.57 10.14 -8.65
C ALA A 33 -1.93 10.77 -7.30
N SER A 34 -3.06 10.36 -6.74
CA SER A 34 -3.49 10.74 -5.39
C SER A 34 -3.30 9.57 -4.43
N LEU A 35 -2.78 9.88 -3.24
CA LEU A 35 -2.56 8.93 -2.16
C LEU A 35 -3.23 9.44 -0.88
N ASP A 36 -3.96 8.55 -0.21
CA ASP A 36 -4.52 8.78 1.13
C ASP A 36 -4.24 7.55 2.00
N LEU A 37 -3.17 7.62 2.80
CA LEU A 37 -2.82 6.59 3.77
C LEU A 37 -3.49 6.91 5.12
N ALA A 38 -4.74 6.48 5.29
CA ALA A 38 -5.52 6.65 6.51
C ALA A 38 -5.53 8.12 7.04
N GLY A 39 -5.69 9.08 6.13
CA GLY A 39 -5.73 10.51 6.43
C GLY A 39 -4.44 11.26 6.09
N ASN A 40 -3.31 10.56 5.90
CA ASN A 40 -2.07 11.17 5.44
C ASN A 40 -2.05 11.23 3.90
N LYS A 41 -2.25 12.43 3.36
CA LYS A 41 -2.54 12.65 1.94
C LYS A 41 -1.35 13.21 1.17
N ALA A 42 -1.19 12.76 -0.06
CA ALA A 42 -0.22 13.31 -1.00
C ALA A 42 -0.74 13.27 -2.43
N LYS A 43 -0.12 14.10 -3.28
CA LYS A 43 -0.38 14.14 -4.71
C LYS A 43 0.93 14.17 -5.48
N GLY A 44 0.97 13.42 -6.57
CA GLY A 44 2.09 13.30 -7.48
C GLY A 44 3.33 12.62 -6.89
N SER A 45 4.29 12.29 -7.75
CA SER A 45 5.45 11.47 -7.38
C SER A 45 6.28 12.06 -6.24
N GLU A 46 6.44 13.39 -6.19
CA GLU A 46 7.20 14.04 -5.11
C GLU A 46 6.51 13.89 -3.75
N GLY A 47 5.20 14.18 -3.69
CA GLY A 47 4.43 14.07 -2.45
C GLY A 47 4.37 12.63 -1.95
N ILE A 48 4.11 11.69 -2.86
CA ILE A 48 4.08 10.25 -2.56
C ILE A 48 5.46 9.77 -2.07
N GLY A 49 6.55 10.27 -2.67
CA GLY A 49 7.90 10.01 -2.21
C GLY A 49 8.15 10.48 -0.77
N LYS A 50 7.67 11.67 -0.40
CA LYS A 50 7.78 12.20 0.98
C LYS A 50 6.97 11.37 1.98
N ILE A 51 5.80 10.87 1.59
CA ILE A 51 5.01 9.95 2.42
C ILE A 51 5.79 8.65 2.65
N CYS A 52 6.44 8.10 1.61
CA CYS A 52 7.26 6.91 1.72
C CYS A 52 8.38 7.10 2.76
N ASP A 53 9.12 8.23 2.66
CA ASP A 53 10.17 8.58 3.62
C ASP A 53 9.61 8.71 5.04
N GLY A 54 8.49 9.40 5.21
CA GLY A 54 7.84 9.63 6.50
C GLY A 54 7.38 8.32 7.16
N VAL A 55 6.83 7.38 6.40
CA VAL A 55 6.44 6.06 6.91
C VAL A 55 7.66 5.27 7.37
N TRP A 56 8.77 5.34 6.64
CA TRP A 56 10.00 4.60 6.98
C TRP A 56 10.90 5.31 8.00
N ALA A 57 10.62 6.57 8.34
CA ALA A 57 11.41 7.35 9.29
C ALA A 57 11.53 6.68 10.66
N ASP A 58 10.47 6.01 11.13
CA ASP A 58 10.42 5.36 12.44
C ASP A 58 10.45 3.83 12.40
N LEU A 59 10.51 3.24 11.19
CA LEU A 59 10.46 1.79 11.00
C LEU A 59 11.84 1.18 10.78
N THR A 60 12.04 -0.01 11.30
CA THR A 60 13.16 -0.92 10.97
C THR A 60 12.70 -2.06 10.08
N ARG A 61 11.43 -2.48 10.19
CA ARG A 61 10.81 -3.49 9.33
C ARG A 61 9.35 -3.16 9.07
N ARG A 62 8.88 -3.56 7.89
CA ARG A 62 7.48 -3.48 7.47
C ARG A 62 7.17 -4.71 6.62
N GLN A 63 6.03 -5.35 6.86
CA GLN A 63 5.62 -6.53 6.10
C GLN A 63 4.12 -6.55 5.87
N HIS A 64 3.69 -6.54 4.61
CA HIS A 64 2.30 -6.78 4.24
C HIS A 64 2.04 -8.28 4.13
N THR A 65 0.86 -8.70 4.57
CA THR A 65 0.28 -10.01 4.24
C THR A 65 -1.04 -9.80 3.55
N ILE A 66 -1.11 -10.11 2.26
CA ILE A 66 -2.33 -9.96 1.46
C ILE A 66 -3.29 -11.10 1.76
N LYS A 67 -4.52 -10.76 2.15
CA LYS A 67 -5.59 -11.72 2.49
C LYS A 67 -6.59 -11.89 1.35
N GLY A 68 -6.79 -10.86 0.54
CA GLY A 68 -7.69 -10.92 -0.60
C GLY A 68 -7.50 -9.76 -1.56
N VAL A 69 -7.74 -10.02 -2.84
CA VAL A 69 -7.78 -9.03 -3.91
C VAL A 69 -9.13 -9.17 -4.60
N TYR A 70 -9.89 -8.09 -4.64
CA TYR A 70 -11.25 -8.03 -5.15
C TYR A 70 -11.28 -7.01 -6.28
N VAL A 71 -11.75 -7.43 -7.45
CA VAL A 71 -11.83 -6.58 -8.64
C VAL A 71 -13.29 -6.19 -8.84
N ASN A 72 -13.54 -4.91 -9.09
CA ASN A 72 -14.87 -4.44 -9.42
C ASN A 72 -15.31 -5.10 -10.76
N PRO A 73 -16.48 -5.78 -10.81
CA PRO A 73 -16.92 -6.48 -12.00
C PRO A 73 -17.27 -5.54 -13.17
N GLU A 74 -17.58 -4.28 -12.89
CA GLU A 74 -17.91 -3.27 -13.90
C GLU A 74 -16.69 -2.44 -14.33
N ASN A 75 -15.61 -2.48 -13.55
CA ASN A 75 -14.38 -1.74 -13.80
C ASN A 75 -13.16 -2.54 -13.32
N ALA A 76 -12.48 -3.21 -14.25
CA ALA A 76 -11.32 -4.05 -13.92
C ALA A 76 -10.13 -3.27 -13.33
N ASP A 77 -10.11 -1.94 -13.48
CA ASP A 77 -9.09 -1.07 -12.91
C ASP A 77 -9.41 -0.61 -11.48
N ASP A 78 -10.60 -0.88 -10.96
CA ASP A 78 -10.97 -0.57 -9.58
C ASP A 78 -10.84 -1.82 -8.71
N VAL A 79 -9.86 -1.81 -7.81
CA VAL A 79 -9.40 -2.98 -7.06
C VAL A 79 -9.39 -2.67 -5.57
N VAL A 80 -9.94 -3.59 -4.77
CA VAL A 80 -9.81 -3.56 -3.31
C VAL A 80 -8.87 -4.68 -2.87
N VAL A 81 -7.92 -4.33 -2.00
CA VAL A 81 -7.00 -5.27 -1.37
C VAL A 81 -7.26 -5.25 0.13
N LEU A 82 -7.42 -6.43 0.71
CA LEU A 82 -7.50 -6.62 2.16
C LEU A 82 -6.24 -7.32 2.64
N GLY A 83 -5.72 -6.89 3.78
CA GLY A 83 -4.49 -7.44 4.31
C GLY A 83 -4.27 -7.14 5.79
N THR A 84 -3.15 -7.66 6.28
CA THR A 84 -2.57 -7.24 7.55
C THR A 84 -1.19 -6.63 7.32
N ILE A 85 -0.73 -5.81 8.26
CA ILE A 85 0.63 -5.27 8.25
C ILE A 85 1.29 -5.49 9.61
N ASP A 86 2.55 -5.93 9.55
CA ASP A 86 3.46 -5.95 10.71
C ASP A 86 4.49 -4.83 10.54
N GLN A 87 4.83 -4.18 11.65
CA GLN A 87 5.80 -3.10 11.70
C GLN A 87 6.72 -3.26 12.91
N ASP A 88 8.02 -3.12 12.69
CA ASP A 88 9.01 -3.02 13.77
C ASP A 88 9.51 -1.59 13.79
N ARG A 89 9.49 -0.97 14.96
CA ARG A 89 9.89 0.43 15.13
C ARG A 89 11.29 0.53 15.71
N LYS A 90 11.95 1.66 15.44
CA LYS A 90 13.29 1.97 15.94
C LYS A 90 13.35 2.10 17.47
N ASP A 91 12.22 2.40 18.11
CA ASP A 91 12.07 2.45 19.57
C ASP A 91 11.87 1.07 20.22
N GLY A 92 11.93 -0.02 19.44
CA GLY A 92 11.78 -1.39 19.91
C GLY A 92 10.32 -1.88 19.96
N VAL A 93 9.34 -1.03 19.66
CA VAL A 93 7.92 -1.44 19.63
C VAL A 93 7.65 -2.33 18.42
N LEU A 94 6.99 -3.46 18.68
CA LEU A 94 6.58 -4.43 17.67
C LEU A 94 5.07 -4.37 17.47
N ILE A 95 4.64 -3.95 16.29
CA ILE A 95 3.22 -3.86 15.90
C ILE A 95 2.91 -5.06 15.00
N ARG A 96 1.84 -5.80 15.31
CA ARG A 96 1.49 -7.04 14.59
C ARG A 96 0.04 -7.05 14.17
N GLY A 97 -0.19 -7.60 12.98
CA GLY A 97 -1.52 -7.99 12.52
C GLY A 97 -2.51 -6.83 12.40
N VAL A 98 -2.05 -5.60 12.15
CA VAL A 98 -2.96 -4.46 11.94
C VAL A 98 -3.74 -4.71 10.65
N GLU A 99 -5.05 -4.84 10.75
CA GLU A 99 -5.91 -5.08 9.58
C GLU A 99 -6.13 -3.78 8.82
N TRP A 100 -5.98 -3.85 7.51
CA TRP A 100 -6.17 -2.72 6.62
C TRP A 100 -6.90 -3.13 5.34
N GLY A 101 -7.57 -2.15 4.75
CA GLY A 101 -8.14 -2.23 3.41
C GLY A 101 -7.55 -1.13 2.54
N GLY A 102 -7.29 -1.42 1.28
CA GLY A 102 -6.76 -0.47 0.31
C GLY A 102 -7.55 -0.53 -0.99
N ARG A 103 -8.06 0.60 -1.48
CA ARG A 103 -8.66 0.71 -2.82
C ARG A 103 -7.65 1.34 -3.77
N LEU A 104 -7.35 0.65 -4.86
CA LEU A 104 -6.49 1.11 -5.94
C LEU A 104 -7.37 1.36 -7.17
N GLN A 105 -7.26 2.56 -7.73
CA GLN A 105 -7.72 2.83 -9.09
C GLN A 105 -6.50 2.78 -10.01
N LEU A 106 -6.50 1.84 -10.94
CA LEU A 106 -5.45 1.70 -11.94
C LEU A 106 -5.76 2.55 -13.18
N LYS A 107 -4.69 2.93 -13.87
CA LYS A 107 -4.69 3.59 -15.17
C LYS A 107 -3.40 3.23 -15.89
N ASP A 108 -3.52 2.65 -17.08
CA ASP A 108 -2.38 2.24 -17.91
C ASP A 108 -1.36 1.37 -17.16
N GLY A 109 -1.85 0.48 -16.28
CA GLY A 109 -1.01 -0.42 -15.47
C GLY A 109 -0.32 0.23 -14.26
N LYS A 110 -0.61 1.49 -13.96
CA LYS A 110 -0.12 2.23 -12.78
C LYS A 110 -1.26 2.67 -11.88
N ILE A 111 -0.95 3.05 -10.65
CA ILE A 111 -1.92 3.51 -9.65
C ILE A 111 -2.17 5.01 -9.84
N ALA A 112 -3.42 5.38 -10.13
CA ALA A 112 -3.85 6.77 -10.24
C ALA A 112 -4.48 7.31 -8.93
N ASP A 113 -5.16 6.44 -8.16
CA ASP A 113 -5.68 6.76 -6.83
C ASP A 113 -5.44 5.57 -5.91
N TYR A 114 -4.93 5.83 -4.71
CA TYR A 114 -4.79 4.82 -3.66
C TYR A 114 -5.28 5.36 -2.32
N ARG A 115 -6.28 4.69 -1.76
CA ARG A 115 -6.81 5.02 -0.44
C ARG A 115 -6.72 3.82 0.48
N VAL A 116 -6.20 4.03 1.69
CA VAL A 116 -6.04 3.02 2.72
C VAL A 116 -6.86 3.38 3.96
N TRP A 117 -7.49 2.37 4.54
CA TRP A 117 -8.20 2.44 5.81
C TRP A 117 -7.62 1.41 6.77
N ILE A 118 -7.45 1.80 8.03
CA ILE A 118 -7.17 0.86 9.12
C ILE A 118 -8.51 0.32 9.62
N ILE A 119 -8.68 -0.99 9.54
CA ILE A 119 -9.94 -1.67 9.88
C ILE A 119 -9.98 -1.99 11.37
N SER A 120 -8.85 -2.42 11.94
CA SER A 120 -8.73 -2.68 13.36
C SER A 120 -7.35 -2.28 13.89
N ALA A 121 -7.35 -1.73 15.11
CA ALA A 121 -6.11 -1.37 15.81
C ALA A 121 -5.32 -2.64 16.18
N PRO A 122 -3.98 -2.55 16.33
CA PRO A 122 -3.17 -3.70 16.69
C PRO A 122 -3.71 -4.36 17.96
N LYS A 123 -3.82 -5.69 17.94
CA LYS A 123 -4.06 -6.43 19.17
C LYS A 123 -2.78 -6.37 20.00
N ALA A 124 -2.82 -5.68 21.14
CA ALA A 124 -1.77 -5.81 22.13
C ALA A 124 -1.67 -7.29 22.53
N GLY A 125 -0.47 -7.86 22.35
CA GLY A 125 -0.09 -9.14 22.93
C GLY A 125 0.35 -8.97 24.37
#